data_AF-A0A2J4YHI7-F1
#
_entry.id   AF-A0A2J4YHI7-F1
#
_cell.length_a   1.000
_cell.length_b   1.000
_cell.length_c   1.000
_cell.angle_alpha   90.00
_cell.angle_beta   90.00
_cell.angle_gamma   90.00
#
_symmetry.space_group_name_H-M   'P 1'
#
loop_
_entity.id
_entity.type
_entity.pdbx_description
1 polymer ?
#
loop_
_entity_poly.entity_id
_entity_poly.type
_entity_poly.pdbx_seq_one_letter_code
_entity_poly.pdbx_strand_id
1 'polypeptide(L)'
;MARESQPARTRLTLALNKDIWRANFYRFCQLLEQENPDAPKLGATSHPGDDPVRFRPWPGMGFPVSTLKVVETDEDHPTLPPT
;
A
#
# COMPACT_ATOMS: atom_id res chain seq x y z
N MET A 1 19.21 -18.23 -2.05
CA MET A 1 18.46 -16.96 -1.95
C MET A 1 17.00 -17.27 -1.67
N ALA A 2 16.51 -16.93 -0.48
CA ALA A 2 15.09 -17.03 -0.16
C ALA A 2 14.33 -16.03 -1.05
N ARG A 3 13.40 -16.52 -1.87
CA ARG A 3 12.45 -15.71 -2.63
C ARG A 3 11.51 -15.06 -1.62
N GLU A 4 11.61 -13.75 -1.46
CA GLU A 4 10.67 -13.01 -0.64
C GLU A 4 9.29 -13.05 -1.32
N SER A 5 8.34 -13.63 -0.60
CA SER A 5 6.99 -13.87 -1.07
C SER A 5 6.23 -12.54 -1.15
N GLN A 6 6.40 -11.83 -2.27
CA GLN A 6 5.66 -10.60 -2.58
C GLN A 6 4.14 -10.76 -2.80
N PRO A 7 3.50 -11.93 -3.06
CA PRO A 7 2.06 -11.96 -3.29
C PRO A 7 1.20 -11.94 -2.01
N ALA A 8 1.77 -12.06 -0.80
CA ALA A 8 1.00 -12.04 0.45
C ALA A 8 0.79 -10.62 1.02
N ARG A 9 1.81 -9.75 0.91
CA ARG A 9 1.85 -8.44 1.59
C ARG A 9 0.90 -7.40 1.00
N THR A 10 0.39 -7.63 -0.20
CA THR A 10 -0.40 -6.65 -0.97
C THR A 10 -1.88 -7.02 -1.07
N ARG A 11 -2.30 -8.10 -0.40
CA ARG A 11 -3.60 -8.72 -0.62
C ARG A 11 -4.76 -7.78 -0.26
N LEU A 12 -4.67 -7.03 0.84
CA LEU A 12 -5.67 -6.03 1.21
C LEU A 12 -5.81 -4.92 0.14
N THR A 13 -4.70 -4.39 -0.33
CA THR A 13 -4.66 -3.33 -1.36
C THR A 13 -5.30 -3.79 -2.66
N LEU A 14 -4.99 -5.01 -3.11
CA LEU A 14 -5.55 -5.59 -4.33
C LEU A 14 -7.05 -5.90 -4.16
N ALA A 15 -7.47 -6.38 -2.99
CA ALA A 15 -8.88 -6.64 -2.69
C ALA A 15 -9.72 -5.36 -2.71
N LEU A 16 -9.15 -4.24 -2.26
CA LEU A 16 -9.82 -2.95 -2.20
C LEU A 16 -9.65 -2.10 -3.46
N ASN A 17 -8.84 -2.50 -4.43
CA ASN A 17 -8.45 -1.67 -5.59
C ASN A 17 -9.64 -0.92 -6.23
N LYS A 18 -10.74 -1.62 -6.54
CA LYS A 18 -11.92 -1.03 -7.21
C LYS A 18 -12.67 0.01 -6.37
N ASP A 19 -12.59 -0.11 -5.04
CA ASP A 19 -13.35 0.69 -4.08
C ASP A 19 -12.44 1.42 -3.08
N ILE A 20 -11.14 1.56 -3.39
CA ILE A 20 -10.14 2.12 -2.47
C ILE A 20 -10.48 3.55 -2.06
N TRP A 21 -11.18 4.27 -2.92
CA TRP A 21 -11.68 5.62 -2.71
C TRP A 21 -12.72 5.74 -1.59
N ARG A 22 -13.32 4.62 -1.18
CA ARG A 22 -14.23 4.55 -0.03
C ARG A 22 -13.49 4.30 1.29
N ALA A 23 -12.24 3.86 1.24
CA ALA A 23 -11.46 3.54 2.42
C ALA A 23 -10.91 4.82 3.07
N ASN A 24 -10.92 4.84 4.40
CA ASN A 24 -10.19 5.85 5.15
C ASN A 24 -8.70 5.49 5.18
N PHE A 25 -7.85 6.42 4.77
CA PHE A 25 -6.39 6.27 4.70
C PHE A 25 -5.79 5.74 6.00
N TYR A 26 -6.11 6.35 7.15
CA TYR A 26 -5.54 5.94 8.43
C TYR A 26 -6.00 4.53 8.84
N ARG A 27 -7.27 4.21 8.59
CA ARG A 27 -7.78 2.86 8.85
C ARG A 27 -7.14 1.82 7.95
N PHE A 28 -6.90 2.16 6.69
CA PHE A 28 -6.21 1.31 5.73
C PHE A 28 -4.78 1.01 6.20
N CYS A 29 -4.01 2.03 6.64
CA CYS A 29 -2.68 1.84 7.20
C CYS A 29 -2.68 0.87 8.40
N GLN A 30 -3.65 1.01 9.33
CA GLN A 30 -3.77 0.09 10.47
C GLN A 30 -4.04 -1.35 10.04
N LEU A 31 -4.87 -1.56 9.02
CA LEU A 31 -5.18 -2.89 8.51
C LEU A 31 -3.98 -3.52 7.77
N LEU A 32 -3.19 -2.71 7.05
CA LEU A 32 -1.94 -3.17 6.43
C LEU A 32 -0.94 -3.66 7.48
N GLU A 33 -0.79 -2.94 8.59
CA GLU A 33 0.06 -3.37 9.71
C GLU A 33 -0.45 -4.66 10.38
N GLN A 34 -1.77 -4.83 10.46
CA GLN A 34 -2.38 -6.06 11.03
C GLN A 34 -2.25 -7.27 10.11
N GLU A 35 -2.28 -7.07 8.79
CA GLU A 35 -2.07 -8.14 7.80
C GLU A 35 -0.63 -8.65 7.83
N ASN A 36 0.33 -7.82 8.26
CA ASN A 36 1.75 -8.13 8.26
C ASN A 36 2.43 -7.81 9.61
N PRO A 37 2.09 -8.52 10.70
CA PRO A 37 2.59 -8.20 12.04
C PRO A 37 4.10 -8.39 12.21
N ASP A 38 4.72 -9.24 11.38
CA ASP A 38 6.17 -9.52 11.41
C ASP A 38 6.99 -8.52 10.58
N ALA A 39 6.33 -7.64 9.81
CA ALA A 39 7.00 -6.60 9.03
C ALA A 39 7.20 -5.32 9.85
N PRO A 40 8.19 -4.48 9.52
CA PRO A 40 8.29 -3.14 10.08
C PRO A 40 6.99 -2.36 9.88
N LYS A 41 6.62 -1.55 10.88
CA LYS A 41 5.48 -0.64 10.75
C LYS A 41 5.74 0.39 9.66
N LEU A 42 4.66 0.92 9.10
CA LEU A 42 4.73 1.92 8.03
C LEU A 42 5.54 3.14 8.52
N GLY A 43 6.55 3.53 7.75
CA GLY A 43 7.44 4.66 8.08
C GLY A 43 8.44 4.42 9.21
N ALA A 44 8.56 3.18 9.75
CA ALA A 44 9.55 2.85 10.78
C ALA A 44 10.97 2.68 10.21
N THR A 45 11.12 2.47 8.90
CA THR A 45 12.40 2.33 8.22
C THR A 45 12.50 3.32 7.07
N SER A 46 13.72 3.54 6.57
CA SER A 46 13.97 4.33 5.36
C SER A 46 14.18 3.45 4.13
N HIS A 47 13.94 2.14 4.23
CA HIS A 47 14.15 1.19 3.15
C HIS A 47 12.85 0.95 2.37
N PRO A 48 12.77 1.39 1.10
CA PRO A 48 11.53 1.29 0.33
C PRO A 48 11.07 -0.14 -0.01
N GLY A 49 11.88 -1.15 0.32
CA GLY A 49 11.53 -2.57 0.19
C GLY A 49 10.70 -3.12 1.35
N ASP A 50 10.67 -2.39 2.48
CA ASP A 50 9.88 -2.77 3.65
C ASP A 50 8.42 -2.33 3.53
N ASP A 51 8.14 -1.36 2.65
CA ASP A 51 6.80 -0.80 2.45
C ASP A 51 5.94 -1.71 1.54
N PRO A 52 4.81 -2.26 2.03
CA PRO A 52 3.92 -3.10 1.23
C PRO A 52 3.11 -2.30 0.18
N VAL A 53 2.99 -0.99 0.38
CA VAL A 53 2.31 -0.03 -0.50
C VAL A 53 3.07 1.29 -0.44
N ARG A 54 3.29 1.95 -1.57
CA ARG A 54 3.98 3.25 -1.62
C ARG A 54 3.01 4.40 -1.91
N PHE A 55 2.68 5.14 -0.87
CA PHE A 55 1.78 6.28 -1.00
C PHE A 55 2.41 7.43 -1.80
N ARG A 56 1.66 7.96 -2.77
CA ARG A 56 2.06 9.15 -3.53
C ARG A 56 1.04 10.28 -3.38
N PRO A 57 1.49 11.54 -3.26
CA PRO A 57 0.57 12.66 -3.27
C PRO A 57 -0.11 12.77 -4.63
N TRP A 58 -1.43 12.96 -4.63
CA TRP A 58 -2.17 13.16 -5.86
C TRP A 58 -2.13 14.64 -6.29
N PRO A 59 -1.66 14.97 -7.52
CA PRO A 59 -1.66 16.34 -8.03
C PRO A 59 -3.08 16.93 -8.11
N GLY A 60 -3.30 18.07 -7.45
CA GLY A 60 -4.58 18.77 -7.48
C GLY A 60 -5.62 18.28 -6.46
N MET A 61 -5.23 17.48 -5.46
CA MET A 61 -6.13 17.18 -4.34
C MET A 61 -6.17 18.34 -3.33
N GLY A 62 -7.30 19.03 -3.28
CA GLY A 62 -7.84 19.66 -2.05
C GLY A 62 -8.76 18.71 -1.28
N PHE A 63 -8.70 17.41 -1.57
CA PHE A 63 -9.48 16.35 -0.91
C PHE A 63 -9.04 16.19 0.55
N PRO A 64 -9.94 15.73 1.44
CA PRO A 64 -9.57 15.48 2.83
C PRO A 64 -8.38 14.53 2.91
N VAL A 65 -7.43 14.90 3.79
CA VAL A 65 -6.14 14.24 4.06
C VAL A 65 -6.25 12.72 4.31
N SER A 66 -7.47 12.22 4.52
CA SER A 66 -7.79 10.84 4.88
C SER A 66 -8.32 9.97 3.73
N THR A 67 -8.25 10.38 2.46
CA THR A 67 -8.83 9.62 1.33
C THR A 67 -7.76 9.10 0.37
N LEU A 68 -7.84 7.81 0.03
CA LEU A 68 -7.08 7.20 -1.06
C LEU A 68 -7.81 7.44 -2.38
N LYS A 69 -7.09 7.62 -3.50
CA LYS A 69 -7.75 7.90 -4.80
C LYS A 69 -7.90 6.68 -5.67
N VAL A 70 -6.77 6.01 -5.91
CA VAL A 70 -6.62 4.93 -6.88
C VAL A 70 -5.46 4.06 -6.43
N VAL A 71 -5.49 2.79 -6.82
CA VAL A 71 -4.34 1.89 -6.72
C VAL A 71 -3.79 1.71 -8.13
N GLU A 72 -2.51 1.97 -8.30
CA GLU A 72 -1.79 1.76 -9.56
C GLU A 72 -0.79 0.61 -9.40
N THR A 73 -0.79 -0.32 -10.35
CA THR A 73 0.17 -1.44 -10.45
C THR A 73 0.95 -1.30 -11.74
N ASP A 74 2.28 -1.47 -11.67
CA ASP A 74 3.14 -1.48 -12.86
C ASP A 74 3.05 -2.85 -13.55
N GLU A 75 2.49 -2.88 -14.77
CA GLU A 75 2.34 -4.12 -15.55
C GLU A 75 3.69 -4.66 -16.07
N ASP A 76 4.66 -3.78 -16.31
CA ASP A 76 6.02 -4.16 -16.72
C ASP A 76 6.84 -4.69 -15.52
N HIS A 77 6.48 -4.25 -14.32
CA HIS A 77 7.10 -4.68 -13.06
C HIS A 77 6.05 -5.14 -12.02
N PRO A 78 5.38 -6.28 -12.26
CA PRO A 78 4.28 -6.77 -11.40
C PRO A 78 4.74 -7.17 -9.99
N THR A 79 6.06 -7.26 -9.78
CA THR A 79 6.67 -7.54 -8.47
C THR A 79 6.86 -6.29 -7.62
N LEU A 80 6.71 -5.08 -8.18
CA LEU A 80 6.82 -3.86 -7.39
C LEU A 80 5.56 -3.65 -6.53
N PRO A 81 5.71 -3.05 -5.34
CA PRO A 81 4.56 -2.64 -4.54
C PRO A 81 3.66 -1.68 -5.33
N PRO A 82 2.33 -1.79 -5.20
CA PRO A 82 1.41 -0.84 -5.80
C PRO A 82 1.53 0.53 -5.14
N THR A 83 1.00 1.54 -5.83
CA THR A 83 1.04 2.95 -5.40
C THR A 83 -0.32 3.60 -5.38
#